data_AF-A0AAW0X0X2-F1
#
_entry.id   AF-A0AAW0X0X2-F1
#
_cell.length_a   1.000
_cell.length_b   1.000
_cell.length_c   1.000
_cell.angle_alpha   90.00
_cell.angle_beta   90.00
_cell.angle_gamma   90.00
#
_symmetry.space_group_name_H-M   'P 1'
#
loop_
_entity.id
_entity.type
_entity.pdbx_description
1 polymer ?
#
loop_
_entity_poly.entity_id
_entity_poly.type
_entity_poly.pdbx_seq_one_letter_code
_entity_poly.pdbx_strand_id
1 'polypeptide(L)'
;MCVTRESEFLFGLSNCSWSSCREGCTKDVFQCIHIFVNYKRDTEGELTGVNYTDVDEIDQMEWDVVDARLYPNVKGCGYPPTVNCTIFNKTYSTPGRTFPCYYSREQPMLVLSTLDIEAVKLDLVYAIVIPWGSFLVSILYLLITYVGMKKPDAEGDQPQEVSSAKASKEASNYSLRSIGKTINQGMNKLRGEPDDKGQLITHSSPDKTHP
;
A
#
# COMPACT_ATOMS: atom_id res chain seq x y z
N MET A 1 7.12 19.02 -29.16
CA MET A 1 5.86 19.80 -29.24
C MET A 1 4.71 18.81 -29.45
N CYS A 2 3.55 19.05 -28.81
CA CYS A 2 2.36 18.21 -28.97
C CYS A 2 1.20 18.98 -29.61
N VAL A 3 0.36 18.26 -30.34
CA VAL A 3 -0.90 18.74 -30.91
C VAL A 3 -2.01 17.76 -30.56
N THR A 4 -3.12 18.27 -30.03
CA THR A 4 -4.30 17.45 -29.80
C THR A 4 -4.90 17.01 -31.12
N ARG A 5 -4.97 15.70 -31.34
CA ARG A 5 -5.61 15.13 -32.52
C ARG A 5 -7.12 15.03 -32.30
N GLU A 6 -7.49 14.35 -31.23
CA GLU A 6 -8.89 14.11 -30.88
C GLU A 6 -9.06 13.94 -29.38
N SER A 7 -10.30 14.11 -28.93
CA SER A 7 -10.69 13.79 -27.58
C SER A 7 -12.02 13.04 -27.55
N GLU A 8 -12.06 11.98 -26.75
CA GLU A 8 -13.24 11.15 -26.57
C GLU A 8 -13.72 11.27 -25.13
N PHE A 9 -15.02 11.54 -24.96
CA PHE A 9 -15.65 11.56 -23.65
C PHE A 9 -16.44 10.26 -23.45
N LEU A 10 -16.04 9.50 -22.43
CA LEU A 10 -16.61 8.22 -22.07
C LEU A 10 -17.39 8.37 -20.77
N PHE A 11 -18.64 7.92 -20.80
CA PHE A 11 -19.52 7.85 -19.63
C PHE A 11 -20.08 6.44 -19.52
N GLY A 12 -19.94 5.80 -18.36
CA GLY A 12 -20.46 4.44 -18.19
C GLY A 12 -20.37 3.87 -16.78
N LEU A 13 -20.99 2.71 -16.60
CA LEU A 13 -20.94 1.91 -15.38
C LEU A 13 -19.66 1.04 -15.29
N SER A 14 -18.98 0.86 -16.42
CA SER A 14 -17.73 0.09 -16.52
C SER A 14 -16.51 0.99 -16.29
N ASN A 15 -15.48 0.43 -15.64
CA ASN A 15 -14.23 1.13 -15.39
C ASN A 15 -13.50 1.44 -16.71
N CYS A 16 -12.99 2.66 -16.83
CA CYS A 16 -12.12 3.04 -17.95
C CYS A 16 -10.75 2.38 -17.78
N SER A 17 -10.16 1.88 -18.87
CA SER A 17 -8.80 1.33 -18.83
C SER A 17 -7.75 2.40 -18.48
N TRP A 18 -8.01 3.65 -18.87
CA TRP A 18 -7.25 4.83 -18.48
C TRP A 18 -8.14 6.08 -18.56
N SER A 19 -7.62 7.23 -18.10
CA SER A 19 -8.21 8.55 -18.31
C SER A 19 -7.08 9.54 -18.44
N SER A 20 -7.22 10.56 -19.30
CA SER A 20 -6.25 11.63 -19.40
C SER A 20 -6.14 12.39 -18.10
N CYS A 21 -7.25 12.63 -17.40
CA CYS A 21 -7.23 13.25 -16.08
C CYS A 21 -8.24 12.58 -15.15
N ARG A 22 -7.82 12.32 -13.90
CA ARG A 22 -8.70 11.80 -12.84
C ARG A 22 -8.45 12.52 -11.51
N GLU A 23 -9.50 13.13 -10.97
CA GLU A 23 -9.50 13.69 -9.62
C GLU A 23 -9.93 12.64 -8.60
N GLY A 24 -9.04 12.38 -7.63
CA GLY A 24 -9.26 11.36 -6.62
C GLY A 24 -9.06 9.95 -7.17
N CYS A 25 -8.16 9.20 -6.55
CA CYS A 25 -7.81 7.86 -7.02
C CYS A 25 -8.79 6.77 -6.47
N THR A 26 -9.86 7.17 -5.75
CA THR A 26 -10.84 6.29 -5.07
C THR A 26 -12.31 6.65 -5.34
N LYS A 27 -12.66 7.20 -6.51
CA LYS A 27 -14.06 7.48 -6.89
C LYS A 27 -14.71 6.35 -7.70
N ASP A 28 -16.01 6.11 -7.45
CA ASP A 28 -16.83 4.98 -7.94
C ASP A 28 -17.66 5.24 -9.23
N VAL A 29 -17.74 6.48 -9.72
CA VAL A 29 -18.50 6.80 -10.96
C VAL A 29 -17.51 7.13 -12.08
N PHE A 30 -17.59 6.38 -13.19
CA PHE A 30 -16.65 6.49 -14.31
C PHE A 30 -17.13 7.52 -15.34
N GLN A 31 -16.60 8.73 -15.22
CA GLN A 31 -16.57 9.72 -16.29
C GLN A 31 -15.11 9.93 -16.67
N CYS A 32 -14.74 9.61 -17.90
CA CYS A 32 -13.36 9.67 -18.36
C CYS A 32 -13.27 10.43 -19.66
N ILE A 33 -12.17 11.14 -19.84
CA ILE A 33 -11.82 11.75 -21.11
C ILE A 33 -10.52 11.14 -21.59
N HIS A 34 -10.46 10.77 -22.86
CA HIS A 34 -9.24 10.33 -23.52
C HIS A 34 -8.82 11.44 -24.46
N ILE A 35 -7.65 12.02 -24.22
CA ILE A 35 -7.05 13.03 -25.07
C ILE A 35 -5.87 12.38 -25.78
N PHE A 36 -5.98 12.30 -27.09
CA PHE A 36 -4.95 11.76 -27.97
C PHE A 36 -4.19 12.90 -28.61
N VAL A 37 -2.86 12.82 -28.54
CA VAL A 37 -1.95 13.84 -29.05
C VAL A 37 -0.94 13.24 -30.00
N ASN A 38 -0.63 13.99 -31.04
CA ASN A 38 0.53 13.72 -31.87
C ASN A 38 1.67 14.59 -31.38
N TYR A 39 2.90 14.08 -31.41
CA TYR A 39 4.04 14.88 -31.00
C TYR A 39 5.26 14.65 -31.88
N LYS A 40 6.07 15.71 -31.97
CA LYS A 40 7.38 15.71 -32.63
C LYS A 40 8.44 16.18 -31.64
N ARG A 41 9.59 15.51 -31.65
CA ARG A 41 10.73 15.76 -30.78
C ARG A 41 11.59 16.84 -31.40
N ASP A 42 12.11 17.71 -30.54
CA ASP A 42 13.07 18.74 -30.94
C ASP A 42 14.49 18.22 -30.77
N THR A 43 14.96 17.39 -31.69
CA THR A 43 16.31 16.82 -31.63
C THR A 43 17.38 17.73 -32.20
N GLU A 44 17.02 18.62 -33.13
CA GLU A 44 17.99 19.42 -33.90
C GLU A 44 17.63 20.92 -33.97
N GLY A 45 16.69 21.38 -33.13
CA GLY A 45 16.17 22.74 -33.19
C GLY A 45 15.25 22.97 -34.38
N GLU A 46 14.77 21.91 -35.03
CA GLU A 46 13.85 21.96 -36.19
C GLU A 46 12.55 22.69 -35.85
N LEU A 47 12.15 22.66 -34.58
CA LEU A 47 10.96 23.32 -34.04
C LEU A 47 11.19 24.84 -33.76
N THR A 48 12.39 25.38 -33.96
CA THR A 48 12.71 26.80 -33.66
C THR A 48 12.24 27.80 -34.73
N GLY A 49 11.84 27.33 -35.92
CA GLY A 49 11.38 28.18 -37.02
C GLY A 49 9.93 27.94 -37.47
N VAL A 50 9.25 26.94 -36.91
CA VAL A 50 7.89 26.55 -37.33
C VAL A 50 6.87 27.50 -36.70
N ASN A 51 5.97 28.05 -37.53
CA ASN A 51 4.89 28.88 -37.03
C ASN A 51 3.67 28.01 -36.69
N TYR A 52 3.56 27.62 -35.43
CA TYR A 52 2.50 26.74 -34.92
C TYR A 52 1.07 27.28 -34.98
N THR A 53 0.86 28.47 -35.53
CA THR A 53 -0.48 28.99 -35.85
C THR A 53 -0.92 28.64 -37.27
N ASP A 54 0.01 28.19 -38.13
CA ASP A 54 -0.30 27.75 -39.48
C ASP A 54 -0.78 26.29 -39.46
N VAL A 55 -2.07 26.10 -39.69
CA VAL A 55 -2.73 24.79 -39.63
C VAL A 55 -2.31 23.93 -40.81
N ASP A 56 -2.05 24.52 -41.98
CA ASP A 56 -1.69 23.77 -43.18
C ASP A 56 -0.29 23.15 -43.04
N GLU A 57 0.63 23.83 -42.35
CA GLU A 57 1.98 23.32 -42.05
C GLU A 57 1.94 22.18 -41.02
N ILE A 58 1.05 22.27 -40.02
CA ILE A 58 0.86 21.25 -38.98
C ILE A 58 0.26 19.97 -39.56
N ASP A 59 -0.73 20.10 -40.44
CA ASP A 59 -1.41 18.94 -41.04
C ASP A 59 -0.50 18.17 -42.01
N GLN A 60 0.48 18.85 -42.63
CA GLN A 60 1.46 18.23 -43.54
C GLN A 60 2.71 17.70 -42.83
N MET A 61 2.89 17.99 -41.54
CA MET A 61 4.04 17.55 -40.76
C MET A 61 4.00 16.04 -40.49
N GLU A 62 5.12 15.36 -40.71
CA GLU A 62 5.32 13.98 -40.24
C GLU A 62 5.59 13.97 -38.73
N TRP A 63 4.73 13.26 -37.99
CA TRP A 63 4.80 13.14 -36.53
C TRP A 63 5.72 11.99 -36.11
N ASP A 64 6.52 12.19 -35.06
CA ASP A 64 7.33 11.10 -34.48
C ASP A 64 6.45 10.00 -33.89
N VAL A 65 5.37 10.42 -33.21
CA VAL A 65 4.41 9.52 -32.58
C VAL A 65 3.02 10.10 -32.75
N VAL A 66 2.09 9.22 -33.12
CA VAL A 66 0.68 9.49 -33.34
C VAL A 66 -0.14 8.79 -32.25
N ASP A 67 -1.25 9.40 -31.82
CA ASP A 67 -2.18 8.86 -30.83
C ASP A 67 -1.55 8.55 -29.46
N ALA A 68 -0.59 9.36 -29.04
CA ALA A 68 -0.08 9.27 -27.69
C ALA A 68 -1.12 9.75 -26.67
N ARG A 69 -1.12 9.13 -25.49
CA ARG A 69 -2.07 9.42 -24.41
C ARG A 69 -1.53 10.55 -23.55
N LEU A 70 -2.31 11.63 -23.44
CA LEU A 70 -1.94 12.79 -22.64
C LEU A 70 -2.40 12.63 -21.18
N TYR A 71 -1.49 12.90 -20.24
CA TYR A 71 -1.76 12.91 -18.80
C TYR A 71 -1.22 14.20 -18.13
N PRO A 72 -1.81 14.64 -17.00
CA PRO A 72 -1.27 15.76 -16.21
C PRO A 72 0.03 15.37 -15.50
N ASN A 73 0.20 14.07 -15.20
CA ASN A 73 1.37 13.52 -14.52
C ASN A 73 1.51 12.01 -14.83
N VAL A 74 2.62 11.40 -14.39
CA VAL A 74 2.91 9.97 -14.63
C VAL A 74 1.92 8.99 -13.99
N LYS A 75 1.10 9.43 -13.03
CA LYS A 75 0.08 8.61 -12.37
C LYS A 75 -1.29 8.72 -13.07
N GLY A 76 -1.51 9.76 -13.87
CA GLY A 76 -2.80 10.08 -14.47
C GLY A 76 -3.91 10.43 -13.48
N CYS A 77 -3.61 10.49 -12.17
CA CYS A 77 -4.53 10.97 -11.14
C CYS A 77 -3.85 11.98 -10.21
N GLY A 78 -4.65 12.83 -9.58
CA GLY A 78 -4.20 13.77 -8.57
C GLY A 78 -5.36 14.24 -7.69
N TYR A 79 -5.02 14.95 -6.62
CA TYR A 79 -6.00 15.57 -5.72
C TYR A 79 -5.93 17.08 -5.90
N PRO A 80 -7.07 17.79 -5.92
CA PRO A 80 -7.07 19.25 -5.86
C PRO A 80 -6.28 19.74 -4.63
N PRO A 81 -5.51 20.85 -4.72
CA PRO A 81 -5.46 21.82 -5.83
C PRO A 81 -4.46 21.50 -6.95
N THR A 82 -3.63 20.46 -6.83
CA THR A 82 -2.53 20.20 -7.78
C THR A 82 -3.02 19.74 -9.15
N VAL A 83 -4.18 19.06 -9.19
CA VAL A 83 -4.83 18.64 -10.43
C VAL A 83 -6.28 19.10 -10.40
N ASN A 84 -6.67 19.85 -11.44
CA ASN A 84 -8.05 20.23 -11.72
C ASN A 84 -8.41 19.75 -13.12
N CYS A 85 -9.18 18.66 -13.19
CA CYS A 85 -9.52 18.02 -14.46
C CYS A 85 -10.45 18.86 -15.32
N THR A 86 -11.29 19.70 -14.72
CA THR A 86 -12.17 20.59 -15.48
C THR A 86 -11.35 21.59 -16.29
N ILE A 87 -10.35 22.21 -15.66
CA ILE A 87 -9.45 23.16 -16.32
C ILE A 87 -8.53 22.44 -17.31
N PHE A 88 -7.97 21.30 -16.91
CA PHE A 88 -7.11 20.50 -17.77
C PHE A 88 -7.83 20.10 -19.07
N ASN A 89 -9.02 19.53 -18.96
CA ASN A 89 -9.81 19.10 -20.12
C ASN A 89 -10.14 20.30 -21.02
N LYS A 90 -10.58 21.43 -20.43
CA LYS A 90 -10.85 22.65 -21.21
C LYS A 90 -9.61 23.18 -21.94
N THR A 91 -8.42 22.95 -21.39
CA THR A 91 -7.17 23.47 -21.95
C THR A 91 -6.62 22.59 -23.08
N TYR A 92 -6.73 21.27 -22.94
CA TYR A 92 -6.03 20.32 -23.81
C TYR A 92 -6.93 19.45 -24.70
N SER A 93 -8.23 19.35 -24.44
CA SER A 93 -9.12 18.45 -25.20
C SER A 93 -9.50 18.94 -26.59
N THR A 94 -9.32 20.24 -26.87
CA THR A 94 -9.70 20.84 -28.15
C THR A 94 -8.79 20.33 -29.27
N PRO A 95 -9.33 19.67 -30.32
CA PRO A 95 -8.56 19.26 -31.49
C PRO A 95 -7.82 20.43 -32.15
N GLY A 96 -6.60 20.18 -32.67
CA GLY A 96 -5.72 21.18 -33.27
C GLY A 96 -4.97 22.06 -32.26
N ARG A 97 -5.19 21.88 -30.95
CA ARG A 97 -4.52 22.69 -29.94
C ARG A 97 -3.05 22.29 -29.81
N THR A 98 -2.16 23.28 -29.89
CA THR A 98 -0.71 23.10 -29.78
C THR A 98 -0.18 23.50 -28.40
N PHE A 99 0.74 22.73 -27.83
CA PHE A 99 1.36 23.03 -26.53
C PHE A 99 2.70 22.29 -26.32
N PRO A 100 3.59 22.82 -25.45
CA PRO A 100 4.78 22.08 -25.01
C PRO A 100 4.35 20.90 -24.13
N CYS A 101 5.06 19.78 -24.29
CA CYS A 101 4.76 18.54 -23.61
C CYS A 101 6.04 17.74 -23.38
N TYR A 102 5.98 16.80 -22.45
CA TYR A 102 7.07 15.89 -22.13
C TYR A 102 6.68 14.48 -22.51
N TYR A 103 7.65 13.67 -22.94
CA TYR A 103 7.41 12.29 -23.34
C TYR A 103 8.46 11.39 -22.68
N SER A 104 8.12 10.11 -22.53
CA SER A 104 9.08 9.10 -22.08
C SER A 104 9.81 8.49 -23.28
N ARG A 105 11.12 8.30 -23.15
CA ARG A 105 11.92 7.55 -24.15
C ARG A 105 11.62 6.05 -24.12
N GLU A 106 11.19 5.54 -22.97
CA GLU A 106 10.86 4.12 -22.78
C GLU A 106 9.40 3.82 -23.13
N GLN A 107 8.51 4.79 -22.91
CA GLN A 107 7.07 4.66 -23.18
C GLN A 107 6.60 5.83 -24.07
N PRO A 108 6.78 5.72 -25.40
CA PRO A 108 6.45 6.82 -26.33
C PRO A 108 4.96 7.18 -26.34
N MET A 109 4.07 6.22 -26.03
CA MET A 109 2.62 6.46 -25.96
C MET A 109 2.18 7.24 -24.70
N LEU A 110 3.09 7.58 -23.79
CA LEU A 110 2.80 8.34 -22.57
C LEU A 110 3.36 9.76 -22.72
N VAL A 111 2.47 10.75 -22.71
CA VAL A 111 2.83 12.17 -22.79
C VAL A 111 2.28 12.92 -21.58
N LEU A 112 3.08 13.86 -21.07
CA LEU A 112 2.75 14.67 -19.91
C LEU A 112 2.63 16.14 -20.29
N SER A 113 1.61 16.82 -19.76
CA SER A 113 1.48 18.28 -19.91
C SER A 113 2.52 19.04 -19.09
N THR A 114 2.87 18.51 -17.92
CA THR A 114 3.74 19.14 -16.93
C THR A 114 4.64 18.10 -16.28
N LEU A 115 5.89 18.46 -16.04
CA LEU A 115 6.86 17.59 -15.38
C LEU A 115 7.49 18.34 -14.18
N ASP A 116 7.00 18.05 -12.98
CA ASP A 116 7.58 18.56 -11.73
C ASP A 116 8.63 17.57 -11.21
N ILE A 117 9.88 17.81 -11.58
CA ILE A 117 11.00 16.93 -11.21
C ILE A 117 11.43 17.19 -9.76
N GLU A 118 11.23 18.38 -9.24
CA GLU A 118 11.74 18.78 -7.92
C GLU A 118 10.94 18.14 -6.79
N ALA A 119 9.61 18.22 -6.88
CA ALA A 119 8.73 17.58 -5.90
C ALA A 119 8.93 16.06 -5.89
N VAL A 120 8.96 15.43 -7.07
CA VAL A 120 9.14 13.98 -7.20
C VAL A 120 10.49 13.52 -6.65
N LYS A 121 11.56 14.29 -6.86
CA LYS A 121 12.89 13.98 -6.31
C LYS A 121 12.90 14.01 -4.79
N LEU A 122 12.28 15.01 -4.18
CA LEU A 122 12.23 15.16 -2.72
C LEU A 122 11.44 14.02 -2.07
N ASP A 123 10.29 13.65 -2.65
CA ASP A 123 9.52 12.49 -2.20
C ASP A 123 10.34 11.19 -2.27
N LEU A 124 11.09 10.99 -3.37
CA LEU A 124 11.99 9.85 -3.54
C LEU A 124 13.12 9.84 -2.50
N VAL A 125 13.71 11.00 -2.22
CA VAL A 125 14.78 11.12 -1.21
C VAL A 125 14.25 10.73 0.17
N TYR A 126 13.08 11.22 0.58
CA TYR A 126 12.48 10.84 1.87
C TYR A 126 12.17 9.34 1.96
N ALA A 127 11.68 8.73 0.89
CA ALA A 127 11.39 7.30 0.83
C ALA A 127 12.64 6.42 1.03
N ILE A 128 13.83 6.92 0.70
CA ILE A 128 15.11 6.22 0.91
C ILE A 128 15.72 6.55 2.27
N VAL A 129 15.75 7.83 2.64
CA VAL A 129 16.44 8.28 3.87
C VAL A 129 15.74 7.77 5.13
N ILE A 130 14.41 7.73 5.17
CA ILE A 130 13.66 7.35 6.38
C ILE A 130 13.89 5.88 6.76
N PRO A 131 13.73 4.88 5.86
CA PRO A 131 13.98 3.48 6.21
C PRO A 131 15.43 3.23 6.59
N TRP A 132 16.39 3.78 5.84
CA TRP A 132 17.82 3.62 6.11
C TRP A 132 18.23 4.25 7.44
N GLY A 133 17.74 5.45 7.74
CA GLY A 133 17.97 6.11 9.02
C GLY A 133 17.41 5.30 10.19
N SER A 134 16.18 4.80 10.07
CA SER A 134 15.57 3.97 11.13
C SER A 134 16.36 2.68 11.38
N PHE A 135 16.82 2.03 10.31
CA PHE A 135 17.61 0.81 10.38
C PHE A 135 18.96 1.04 11.08
N LEU A 136 19.66 2.12 10.75
CA LEU A 136 20.93 2.48 11.39
C LEU A 136 20.76 2.79 12.88
N VAL A 137 19.70 3.51 13.26
CA VAL A 137 19.39 3.78 14.67
C VAL A 137 19.08 2.49 15.42
N SER A 138 18.32 1.58 14.83
CA SER A 138 18.05 0.26 15.43
C SER A 138 19.32 -0.57 15.62
N ILE A 139 20.22 -0.60 14.62
CA ILE A 139 21.52 -1.29 14.76
C ILE A 139 22.35 -0.67 15.88
N LEU A 140 22.44 0.65 15.93
CA LEU A 140 23.21 1.35 16.97
C LEU A 140 22.67 1.03 18.37
N TYR A 141 21.33 1.01 18.52
CA TYR A 141 20.68 0.63 19.77
C TYR A 141 21.03 -0.81 20.20
N LEU A 142 21.01 -1.76 19.26
CA LEU A 142 21.40 -3.15 19.53
C LEU A 142 22.88 -3.27 19.91
N LEU A 143 23.78 -2.51 19.26
CA LEU A 143 25.21 -2.53 19.61
C LEU A 143 25.46 -1.99 21.01
N ILE A 144 24.81 -0.89 21.39
CA ILE A 144 24.95 -0.29 22.73
C ILE A 144 24.45 -1.26 23.80
N THR A 145 23.26 -1.84 23.61
CA THR A 145 22.69 -2.81 24.56
C THR A 145 23.52 -4.09 24.63
N TYR A 146 24.01 -4.61 23.49
CA TYR A 146 24.89 -5.78 23.45
C TYR A 146 26.21 -5.56 24.19
N VAL A 147 26.85 -4.40 24.02
CA VAL A 147 28.07 -4.05 24.76
C VAL A 147 27.77 -3.83 26.25
N GLY A 148 26.63 -3.22 26.57
CA GLY A 148 26.15 -3.05 27.95
C GLY A 148 25.95 -4.38 28.69
N MET A 149 25.44 -5.40 28.00
CA MET A 149 25.30 -6.78 28.53
C MET A 149 26.64 -7.53 28.63
N LYS A 150 27.68 -7.11 27.89
CA LYS A 150 29.01 -7.75 27.91
C LYS A 150 29.93 -7.27 29.03
N LYS A 151 29.47 -6.43 29.95
CA LYS A 151 30.23 -6.17 31.18
C LYS A 151 30.22 -7.47 31.98
N PRO A 152 31.38 -8.09 32.27
CA PRO A 152 31.41 -9.25 33.13
C PRO A 152 31.03 -8.78 34.53
N ASP A 153 29.84 -9.15 35.00
CA ASP A 153 29.68 -9.32 36.43
C ASP A 153 30.69 -10.41 36.81
N ALA A 154 31.68 -10.03 37.60
CA ALA A 154 32.68 -10.94 38.14
C ALA A 154 32.06 -11.89 39.17
N GLU A 155 30.85 -12.41 38.93
CA GLU A 155 30.19 -13.48 39.69
C GLU A 155 28.89 -13.89 38.97
N GLY A 156 28.94 -14.53 37.80
CA GLY A 156 27.69 -14.91 37.15
C GLY A 156 27.69 -15.63 35.80
N ASP A 157 28.83 -16.12 35.29
CA ASP A 157 28.82 -16.96 34.09
C ASP A 157 28.45 -18.42 34.48
N GLN A 158 27.18 -18.78 34.32
CA GLN A 158 26.85 -20.14 33.90
C GLN A 158 26.22 -20.09 32.51
N PRO A 159 26.75 -20.83 31.52
CA PRO A 159 26.16 -20.90 30.20
C PRO A 159 24.75 -21.50 30.30
N GLN A 160 23.75 -20.77 29.80
CA GLN A 160 22.43 -21.32 29.53
C GLN A 160 22.53 -22.20 28.27
N GLU A 161 23.12 -23.38 28.44
CA GLU A 161 22.85 -24.50 27.56
C GLU A 161 21.36 -24.82 27.72
N VAL A 162 20.54 -24.54 26.70
CA VAL A 162 19.20 -25.13 26.60
C VAL A 162 19.40 -26.61 26.27
N SER A 163 19.86 -27.37 27.27
CA SER A 163 19.76 -28.82 27.25
C SER A 163 18.28 -29.13 27.44
N SER A 164 17.65 -29.60 26.37
CA SER A 164 16.26 -30.09 26.29
C SER A 164 15.90 -31.05 27.44
N ALA A 165 16.89 -31.62 28.12
CA ALA A 165 16.72 -32.43 29.33
C ALA A 165 16.18 -31.67 30.56
N LYS A 166 16.49 -30.38 30.75
CA LYS A 166 15.97 -29.60 31.90
C LYS A 166 14.51 -29.17 31.70
N ALA A 167 14.16 -28.73 30.49
CA ALA A 167 12.77 -28.41 30.15
C ALA A 167 11.85 -29.64 30.26
N SER A 168 12.34 -30.83 29.90
CA SER A 168 11.59 -32.09 30.06
C SER A 168 11.38 -32.50 31.53
N LYS A 169 12.36 -32.26 32.41
CA LYS A 169 12.24 -32.56 33.85
C LYS A 169 11.32 -31.57 34.60
N GLU A 170 11.37 -30.28 34.27
CA GLU A 170 10.44 -29.30 34.84
C GLU A 170 9.01 -29.49 34.28
N ALA A 171 8.89 -29.91 33.01
CA ALA A 171 7.61 -30.28 32.43
C ALA A 171 6.94 -31.48 33.15
N SER A 172 7.75 -32.50 33.46
CA SER A 172 7.29 -33.69 34.19
C SER A 172 6.86 -33.37 35.63
N ASN A 173 7.60 -32.48 36.32
CA ASN A 173 7.29 -32.10 37.70
C ASN A 173 6.04 -31.20 37.82
N TYR A 174 5.75 -30.32 36.86
CA TYR A 174 4.48 -29.56 36.88
C TYR A 174 3.28 -30.47 36.57
N SER A 175 3.44 -31.43 35.66
CA SER A 175 2.38 -32.38 35.30
C SER A 175 2.02 -33.29 36.48
N LEU A 176 3.01 -33.84 37.20
CA LEU A 176 2.77 -34.67 38.39
C LEU A 176 2.19 -33.89 39.58
N ARG A 177 2.57 -32.61 39.78
CA ARG A 177 1.97 -31.76 40.84
C ARG A 177 0.54 -31.31 40.51
N SER A 178 0.22 -31.12 39.23
CA SER A 178 -1.13 -30.80 38.75
C SER A 178 -2.09 -31.97 38.96
N ILE A 179 -1.65 -33.20 38.68
CA ILE A 179 -2.43 -34.42 38.91
C ILE A 179 -2.66 -34.64 40.42
N GLY A 180 -1.65 -34.40 41.27
CA GLY A 180 -1.79 -34.53 42.73
C GLY A 180 -2.74 -33.52 43.39
N LYS A 181 -2.90 -32.30 42.83
CA LYS A 181 -3.86 -31.31 43.34
C LYS A 181 -5.30 -31.61 42.91
N THR A 182 -5.49 -32.13 41.70
CA THR A 182 -6.82 -32.44 41.16
C THR A 182 -7.42 -33.69 41.81
N ILE A 183 -6.60 -34.69 42.16
CA ILE A 183 -7.05 -35.88 42.90
C ILE A 183 -7.47 -35.54 44.34
N ASN A 184 -6.73 -34.66 45.04
CA ASN A 184 -7.07 -34.25 46.40
C ASN A 184 -8.32 -33.34 46.46
N GLN A 185 -8.54 -32.50 45.44
CA GLN A 185 -9.79 -31.72 45.34
C GLN A 185 -11.00 -32.57 44.93
N GLY A 186 -10.80 -33.67 44.19
CA GLY A 186 -11.86 -34.63 43.86
C GLY A 186 -12.28 -35.53 45.02
N MET A 187 -11.34 -35.94 45.89
CA MET A 187 -11.63 -36.82 47.04
C MET A 187 -12.26 -36.08 48.23
N ASN A 188 -12.07 -34.77 48.38
CA ASN A 188 -12.74 -33.99 49.43
C ASN A 188 -14.20 -33.64 49.10
N LYS A 189 -14.67 -33.91 47.87
CA LYS A 189 -16.08 -33.70 47.47
C LYS A 189 -16.94 -34.97 47.57
N LEU A 190 -16.37 -36.10 47.98
CA LEU A 190 -17.09 -37.37 48.19
C LEU A 190 -17.12 -37.83 49.65
N ARG A 191 -16.66 -37.01 50.59
CA ARG A 191 -16.79 -37.28 52.03
C ARG A 191 -17.78 -36.29 52.61
N GLY A 192 -19.05 -36.68 52.61
CA GLY A 192 -20.13 -35.94 53.26
C GLY A 192 -19.90 -35.84 54.76
N GLU A 193 -20.28 -34.70 55.32
CA GLU A 193 -20.50 -34.48 56.75
C GLU A 193 -22.02 -34.33 56.96
N PRO A 194 -22.58 -34.79 58.09
CA PRO A 194 -24.00 -35.11 58.22
C PRO A 194 -24.87 -33.87 58.48
N ASP A 195 -26.07 -33.86 57.90
CA ASP A 195 -27.13 -32.88 58.21
C ASP A 195 -27.98 -33.36 59.39
N ASP A 196 -28.04 -32.53 60.44
CA ASP A 196 -28.85 -32.76 61.64
C ASP A 196 -30.18 -31.99 61.54
N LYS A 197 -31.02 -32.36 60.56
CA LYS A 197 -32.47 -32.05 60.52
C LYS A 197 -33.20 -33.13 59.71
N GLY A 198 -33.75 -34.12 60.42
CA GLY A 198 -34.49 -35.22 59.82
C GLY A 198 -35.71 -34.77 59.02
N GLN A 199 -35.73 -35.09 57.73
CA GLN A 199 -36.96 -35.42 57.00
C GLN A 199 -36.64 -36.24 55.73
N LEU A 200 -37.29 -37.39 55.59
CA LEU A 200 -37.21 -38.29 54.44
C LEU A 200 -37.82 -37.63 53.19
N ILE A 201 -37.12 -37.69 52.05
CA ILE A 201 -37.76 -37.70 50.73
C ILE A 201 -37.22 -38.88 49.91
N THR A 202 -38.15 -39.71 49.48
CA THR A 202 -38.03 -40.98 48.77
C THR A 202 -37.62 -40.83 47.30
N HIS A 203 -36.96 -41.88 46.80
CA HIS A 203 -36.66 -42.14 45.38
C HIS A 203 -37.88 -42.04 44.44
N SER A 204 -37.66 -41.53 43.23
CA SER A 204 -38.27 -42.07 41.99
C SER A 204 -37.43 -41.73 40.76
N SER A 205 -37.34 -42.70 39.84
CA SER A 205 -36.69 -42.65 38.52
C SER A 205 -37.79 -42.49 37.42
N PRO A 206 -37.50 -42.66 36.13
CA PRO A 206 -37.21 -41.67 35.09
C PRO A 206 -38.40 -41.43 34.13
N ASP A 207 -38.36 -40.42 33.25
CA ASP A 207 -39.04 -40.57 31.95
C ASP A 207 -38.46 -39.71 30.81
N LYS A 208 -38.43 -40.32 29.63
CA LYS A 208 -38.17 -39.72 28.31
C LYS A 208 -39.47 -39.11 27.81
N THR A 209 -39.43 -38.06 26.97
CA THR A 209 -40.12 -38.05 25.66
C THR A 209 -39.85 -36.78 24.85
N HIS A 210 -39.65 -37.01 23.56
CA HIS A 210 -39.71 -36.09 22.42
C HIS A 210 -41.14 -35.55 22.24
N PRO A 211 -41.35 -34.45 21.50
CA PRO A 211 -41.48 -34.53 20.03
C PRO A 211 -40.52 -33.61 19.27
#